data_AF-A0A7T0BUE9-F1
#
_entry.id   AF-A0A7T0BUE9-F1
#
_cell.length_a   1.000
_cell.length_b   1.000
_cell.length_c   1.000
_cell.angle_alpha   90.00
_cell.angle_beta   90.00
_cell.angle_gamma   90.00
#
_symmetry.space_group_name_H-M   'P 1'
#
loop_
_entity.id
_entity.type
_entity.pdbx_description
1 polymer ?
#
loop_
_entity_poly.entity_id
_entity_poly.type
_entity_poly.pdbx_seq_one_letter_code
_entity_poly.pdbx_strand_id
1 'polypeptide(L)'
;MNKLLGGSIVLLLMLSFSMPVQAQTVEERLTALETSMANVELLSTQLFQLFLALQPDITAILNALATQQAEVATLQAAVTGLQSQDTTHSNDITALQASQSTQDTDITTLQTDIGLIQSNDATQDTDITALQTSQGTQDVTIFGLTTDVGDLQTRFSGVTRSADTLLFTDMNLQVVSGSGTTDGTVNGNGNIIIGYNEDIFPFLGGGLPASDKTGSHNLIVGKGLNYTSFGALVAGLDNISGAQYASVSGGNRNQATGIFASIQGGNNNEASEVGSSVSGGNFNLASGISSSINGGSTNTASGNQSTVNGGISNEASGSSGAVSGGQNNVASGIFTSVTGGQNNTASGQYASVTAGQLNTATGNFSGISGGLRNDSAGNGSSISGGELNSTANFYSSVSGGKNNIASGRTSSVSGGLDNTAEGLHSSISSGEKNTASGEASSVSGGTAHMASGQYSSVSGGQSGIASGYSTSVGGGFNNTASGIRSTVSGGSTRTAVGAVDWWGGGLFQTN
;
A
#
# COMPACT_ATOMS: atom_id res chain seq x y z
N MET A 1 142.21 0.06 -113.45
CA MET A 1 142.74 -1.08 -114.24
C MET A 1 142.94 -0.63 -115.70
N ASN A 2 143.59 -1.43 -116.54
CA ASN A 2 144.21 -1.02 -117.82
C ASN A 2 143.26 -0.67 -119.00
N LYS A 3 143.66 0.39 -119.76
CA LYS A 3 143.72 0.54 -121.25
C LYS A 3 142.49 0.88 -122.14
N LEU A 4 142.84 1.46 -123.31
CA LEU A 4 142.12 1.69 -124.61
C LEU A 4 141.12 2.87 -124.67
N LEU A 5 140.95 3.70 -125.72
CA LEU A 5 141.72 4.13 -126.94
C LEU A 5 140.90 5.25 -127.69
N GLY A 6 141.36 6.23 -128.50
CA GLY A 6 142.69 6.84 -128.76
C GLY A 6 142.93 7.45 -130.18
N GLY A 7 142.66 8.75 -130.45
CA GLY A 7 143.03 9.52 -131.68
C GLY A 7 142.21 10.83 -131.92
N SER A 8 142.62 11.93 -132.62
CA SER A 8 143.84 12.26 -133.43
C SER A 8 144.03 13.80 -133.75
N ILE A 9 145.30 14.28 -134.04
CA ILE A 9 145.78 15.45 -134.90
C ILE A 9 146.21 16.89 -134.30
N VAL A 10 147.54 17.29 -134.41
CA VAL A 10 148.24 18.69 -134.47
C VAL A 10 148.50 19.54 -133.15
N LEU A 11 149.47 20.48 -132.82
CA LEU A 11 150.88 21.06 -133.13
C LEU A 11 151.36 22.05 -131.93
N LEU A 12 152.41 22.93 -131.73
CA LEU A 12 153.78 23.50 -132.16
C LEU A 12 154.38 24.39 -130.94
N LEU A 13 155.46 25.24 -130.75
CA LEU A 13 156.69 25.90 -131.37
C LEU A 13 157.85 26.29 -130.29
N MET A 14 158.68 27.39 -130.37
CA MET A 14 160.02 27.62 -129.65
C MET A 14 160.58 29.11 -129.44
N LEU A 15 161.75 29.32 -128.70
CA LEU A 15 162.80 30.46 -128.62
C LEU A 15 162.79 31.53 -127.44
N SER A 16 163.82 32.37 -127.03
CA SER A 16 165.35 32.34 -126.89
C SER A 16 166.10 33.64 -126.29
N PHE A 17 167.28 33.54 -125.60
CA PHE A 17 168.45 34.50 -125.31
C PHE A 17 168.44 35.72 -124.27
N SER A 18 169.48 35.89 -123.37
CA SER A 18 170.19 37.15 -122.84
C SER A 18 170.94 37.05 -121.43
N MET A 19 171.35 38.17 -120.77
CA MET A 19 172.41 38.36 -119.70
C MET A 19 172.07 38.14 -118.16
N PRO A 20 172.41 39.00 -117.14
CA PRO A 20 173.39 38.65 -116.08
C PRO A 20 172.87 38.55 -114.62
N VAL A 21 173.77 38.26 -113.66
CA VAL A 21 173.48 37.77 -112.29
C VAL A 21 172.90 38.83 -111.33
N GLN A 22 171.58 38.80 -111.13
CA GLN A 22 170.87 39.51 -110.05
C GLN A 22 169.70 38.69 -109.46
N ALA A 23 169.73 37.35 -109.58
CA ALA A 23 168.51 36.53 -109.58
C ALA A 23 168.37 35.48 -108.44
N GLN A 24 169.36 35.27 -107.58
CA GLN A 24 169.52 33.96 -106.91
C GLN A 24 168.90 33.79 -105.49
N THR A 25 168.12 34.75 -104.97
CA THR A 25 167.52 34.66 -103.62
C THR A 25 166.04 35.06 -103.52
N VAL A 26 165.39 35.41 -104.64
CA VAL A 26 163.92 35.54 -104.70
C VAL A 26 163.25 34.15 -104.70
N GLU A 27 163.95 33.16 -105.26
CA GLU A 27 163.45 31.82 -105.54
C GLU A 27 163.11 31.03 -104.26
N GLU A 28 163.99 31.07 -103.23
CA GLU A 28 163.73 30.43 -101.93
C GLU A 28 162.49 30.98 -101.20
N ARG A 29 162.12 32.25 -101.45
CA ARG A 29 160.93 32.86 -100.83
C ARG A 29 159.63 32.47 -101.53
N LEU A 30 159.68 31.97 -102.76
CA LEU A 30 158.50 31.57 -103.53
C LEU A 30 158.01 30.18 -103.11
N THR A 31 158.92 29.21 -102.97
CA THR A 31 158.63 27.82 -102.56
C THR A 31 157.98 27.75 -101.16
N ALA A 32 158.35 28.66 -100.27
CA ALA A 32 157.77 28.79 -98.93
C ALA A 32 156.30 29.25 -98.95
N LEU A 33 155.86 29.99 -99.98
CA LEU A 33 154.49 30.49 -100.10
C LEU A 33 153.54 29.44 -100.68
N GLU A 34 153.99 28.68 -101.69
CA GLU A 34 153.23 27.59 -102.31
C GLU A 34 152.86 26.51 -101.27
N THR A 35 153.79 26.19 -100.37
CA THR A 35 153.58 25.24 -99.26
C THR A 35 152.48 25.68 -98.28
N SER A 36 152.25 26.99 -98.15
CA SER A 36 151.21 27.55 -97.26
C SER A 36 149.81 27.38 -97.85
N MET A 37 149.65 27.62 -99.16
CA MET A 37 148.35 27.55 -99.84
C MET A 37 147.73 26.15 -99.82
N ALA A 38 148.55 25.11 -99.99
CA ALA A 38 148.09 23.71 -99.96
C ALA A 38 147.43 23.31 -98.62
N ASN A 39 147.90 23.84 -97.48
CA ASN A 39 147.33 23.54 -96.17
C ASN A 39 145.94 24.20 -95.97
N VAL A 40 145.71 25.37 -96.56
CA VAL A 40 144.40 26.05 -96.49
C VAL A 40 143.33 25.30 -97.28
N GLU A 41 143.70 24.78 -98.46
CA GLU A 41 142.82 23.98 -99.31
C GLU A 41 142.46 22.64 -98.66
N LEU A 42 143.42 21.99 -97.99
CA LEU A 42 143.20 20.78 -97.20
C LEU A 42 142.22 21.02 -96.03
N LEU A 43 142.41 22.11 -95.26
CA LEU A 43 141.57 22.43 -94.11
C LEU A 43 140.12 22.79 -94.53
N SER A 44 139.96 23.51 -95.63
CA SER A 44 138.66 23.78 -96.27
C SER A 44 137.93 22.48 -96.61
N THR A 45 138.65 21.53 -97.24
CA THR A 45 138.10 20.22 -97.62
C THR A 45 137.68 19.38 -96.41
N GLN A 46 138.48 19.39 -95.33
CA GLN A 46 138.15 18.70 -94.08
C GLN A 46 136.88 19.27 -93.40
N LEU A 47 136.73 20.59 -93.37
CA LEU A 47 135.56 21.25 -92.77
C LEU A 47 134.27 20.94 -93.55
N PHE A 48 134.34 20.86 -94.87
CA PHE A 48 133.21 20.49 -95.72
C PHE A 48 132.78 19.03 -95.53
N GLN A 49 133.74 18.10 -95.39
CA GLN A 49 133.46 16.69 -95.10
C GLN A 49 132.83 16.49 -93.71
N LEU A 50 133.26 17.26 -92.70
CA LEU A 50 132.64 17.23 -91.37
C LEU A 50 131.15 17.65 -91.43
N PHE A 51 130.81 18.65 -92.23
CA PHE A 51 129.43 19.12 -92.39
C PHE A 51 128.53 18.06 -93.05
N LEU A 52 129.05 17.34 -94.05
CA LEU A 52 128.35 16.19 -94.67
C LEU A 52 128.17 15.02 -93.71
N ALA A 53 129.13 14.78 -92.80
CA ALA A 53 129.07 13.69 -91.83
C ALA A 53 128.00 13.89 -90.74
N LEU A 54 127.74 15.13 -90.29
CA LEU A 54 126.70 15.43 -89.29
C LEU A 54 125.27 15.39 -89.87
N GLN A 55 125.12 15.57 -91.18
CA GLN A 55 123.82 15.68 -91.85
C GLN A 55 122.89 14.43 -91.69
N PRO A 56 123.37 13.17 -91.79
CA PRO A 56 122.54 12.00 -91.46
C PRO A 56 122.16 11.92 -89.98
N ASP A 57 123.05 12.25 -89.04
CA ASP A 57 122.76 12.19 -87.60
C ASP A 57 121.68 13.21 -87.20
N ILE A 58 121.78 14.44 -87.72
CA ILE A 58 120.74 15.47 -87.56
C ILE A 58 119.39 14.97 -88.12
N THR A 59 119.40 14.28 -89.27
CA THR A 59 118.20 13.71 -89.88
C THR A 59 117.61 12.56 -89.04
N ALA A 60 118.46 11.70 -88.47
CA ALA A 60 118.03 10.61 -87.59
C ALA A 60 117.42 11.16 -86.29
N ILE A 61 118.03 12.19 -85.68
CA ILE A 61 117.51 12.87 -84.50
C ILE A 61 116.15 13.52 -84.79
N LEU A 62 115.99 14.19 -85.94
CA LEU A 62 114.70 14.78 -86.35
C LEU A 62 113.61 13.72 -86.55
N ASN A 63 113.92 12.57 -87.15
CA ASN A 63 112.97 11.47 -87.33
C ASN A 63 112.61 10.79 -85.99
N ALA A 64 113.58 10.60 -85.10
CA ALA A 64 113.33 10.08 -83.75
C ALA A 64 112.46 11.04 -82.93
N LEU A 65 112.75 12.34 -82.99
CA LEU A 65 111.95 13.39 -82.35
C LEU A 65 110.51 13.40 -82.89
N ALA A 66 110.32 13.32 -84.22
CA ALA A 66 108.99 13.25 -84.82
C ALA A 66 108.22 11.97 -84.41
N THR A 67 108.91 10.85 -84.26
CA THR A 67 108.31 9.59 -83.76
C THR A 67 107.88 9.73 -82.31
N GLN A 68 108.75 10.28 -81.46
CA GLN A 68 108.46 10.51 -80.05
C GLN A 68 107.35 11.56 -79.85
N GLN A 69 107.27 12.56 -80.74
CA GLN A 69 106.16 13.53 -80.79
C GLN A 69 104.81 12.84 -81.06
N ALA A 70 104.79 11.81 -81.92
CA ALA A 70 103.59 11.03 -82.23
C ALA A 70 103.19 10.07 -81.09
N GLU A 71 104.15 9.42 -80.43
CA GLU A 71 103.87 8.63 -79.21
C GLU A 71 103.34 9.51 -78.07
N VAL A 72 103.94 10.68 -77.85
CA VAL A 72 103.45 11.67 -76.86
C VAL A 72 102.04 12.13 -77.20
N ALA A 73 101.72 12.43 -78.47
CA ALA A 73 100.36 12.78 -78.88
C ALA A 73 99.35 11.63 -78.66
N THR A 74 99.78 10.38 -78.88
CA THR A 74 98.96 9.18 -78.66
C THR A 74 98.70 8.95 -77.16
N LEU A 75 99.72 9.12 -76.32
CA LEU A 75 99.61 9.06 -74.87
C LEU A 75 98.76 10.21 -74.30
N GLN A 76 98.88 11.43 -74.86
CA GLN A 76 98.02 12.56 -74.52
C GLN A 76 96.55 12.25 -74.83
N ALA A 77 96.25 11.70 -76.00
CA ALA A 77 94.89 11.27 -76.34
C ALA A 77 94.36 10.18 -75.39
N ALA A 78 95.19 9.21 -75.01
CA ALA A 78 94.82 8.17 -74.05
C ALA A 78 94.58 8.75 -72.63
N VAL A 79 95.42 9.68 -72.18
CA VAL A 79 95.25 10.40 -70.90
C VAL A 79 93.98 11.24 -70.91
N THR A 80 93.67 11.97 -71.98
CA THR A 80 92.41 12.71 -72.12
C THR A 80 91.19 11.77 -72.13
N GLY A 81 91.31 10.59 -72.75
CA GLY A 81 90.28 9.55 -72.69
C GLY A 81 90.03 9.03 -71.28
N LEU A 82 91.10 8.74 -70.53
CA LEU A 82 91.00 8.33 -69.12
C LEU A 82 90.46 9.45 -68.22
N GLN A 83 90.87 10.70 -68.41
CA GLN A 83 90.33 11.86 -67.71
C GLN A 83 88.83 12.06 -67.99
N SER A 84 88.38 11.78 -69.21
CA SER A 84 86.95 11.78 -69.54
C SER A 84 86.19 10.66 -68.83
N GLN A 85 86.76 9.44 -68.75
CA GLN A 85 86.15 8.32 -68.01
C GLN A 85 86.11 8.58 -66.50
N ASP A 86 87.17 9.12 -65.92
CA ASP A 86 87.24 9.50 -64.51
C ASP A 86 86.21 10.59 -64.17
N THR A 87 86.02 11.56 -65.08
CA THR A 87 84.94 12.56 -64.98
C THR A 87 83.55 11.91 -65.04
N THR A 88 83.33 10.95 -65.95
CA THR A 88 82.06 10.20 -66.03
C THR A 88 81.81 9.40 -64.74
N HIS A 89 82.77 8.61 -64.29
CA HIS A 89 82.64 7.82 -63.05
C HIS A 89 82.44 8.71 -61.82
N SER A 90 83.08 9.88 -61.74
CA SER A 90 82.86 10.85 -60.67
C SER A 90 81.43 11.40 -60.65
N ASN A 91 80.86 11.69 -61.83
CA ASN A 91 79.45 12.08 -61.96
C ASN A 91 78.51 10.92 -61.58
N ASP A 92 78.78 9.70 -62.04
CA ASP A 92 77.97 8.52 -61.71
C ASP A 92 78.00 8.19 -60.21
N ILE A 93 79.17 8.28 -59.57
CA ILE A 93 79.33 8.14 -58.11
C ILE A 93 78.52 9.22 -57.39
N THR A 94 78.57 10.47 -57.85
CA THR A 94 77.78 11.58 -57.27
C THR A 94 76.28 11.33 -57.40
N ALA A 95 75.82 10.82 -58.55
CA ALA A 95 74.42 10.45 -58.76
C ALA A 95 73.97 9.27 -57.90
N LEU A 96 74.83 8.25 -57.73
CA LEU A 96 74.58 7.11 -56.83
C LEU A 96 74.51 7.54 -55.37
N GLN A 97 75.40 8.45 -54.93
CA GLN A 97 75.36 9.03 -53.57
C GLN A 97 74.09 9.84 -53.32
N ALA A 98 73.62 10.60 -54.31
CA ALA A 98 72.34 11.32 -54.21
C ALA A 98 71.14 10.35 -54.12
N SER A 99 71.13 9.29 -54.93
CA SER A 99 70.10 8.23 -54.89
C SER A 99 70.10 7.49 -53.55
N GLN A 100 71.29 7.16 -53.01
CA GLN A 100 71.43 6.53 -51.70
C GLN A 100 70.89 7.44 -50.58
N SER A 101 71.24 8.73 -50.60
CA SER A 101 70.72 9.72 -49.62
C SER A 101 69.19 9.83 -49.65
N THR A 102 68.57 9.70 -50.83
CA THR A 102 67.11 9.63 -50.96
C THR A 102 66.57 8.32 -50.36
N GLN A 103 67.18 7.18 -50.67
CA GLN A 103 66.78 5.88 -50.09
C GLN A 103 66.93 5.83 -48.57
N ASP A 104 68.00 6.40 -48.00
CA ASP A 104 68.19 6.51 -46.54
C ASP A 104 67.08 7.38 -45.90
N THR A 105 66.63 8.43 -46.61
CA THR A 105 65.50 9.28 -46.19
C THR A 105 64.16 8.55 -46.25
N ASP A 106 63.90 7.82 -47.34
CA ASP A 106 62.70 6.99 -47.51
C ASP A 106 62.65 5.87 -46.45
N ILE A 107 63.77 5.20 -46.17
CA ILE A 107 63.90 4.19 -45.11
C ILE A 107 63.61 4.80 -43.74
N THR A 108 64.13 5.98 -43.44
CA THR A 108 63.86 6.68 -42.16
C THR A 108 62.38 7.06 -42.01
N THR A 109 61.73 7.44 -43.11
CA THR A 109 60.30 7.73 -43.16
C THR A 109 59.48 6.46 -42.93
N LEU A 110 59.78 5.38 -43.66
CA LEU A 110 59.12 4.08 -43.50
C LEU A 110 59.29 3.49 -42.09
N GLN A 111 60.46 3.65 -41.46
CA GLN A 111 60.68 3.26 -40.06
C GLN A 111 59.79 4.05 -39.09
N THR A 112 59.57 5.34 -39.36
CA THR A 112 58.67 6.20 -38.58
C THR A 112 57.21 5.76 -38.74
N ASP A 113 56.77 5.53 -39.97
CA ASP A 113 55.41 5.05 -40.29
C ASP A 113 55.14 3.66 -39.68
N ILE A 114 56.12 2.74 -39.74
CA ILE A 114 56.02 1.42 -39.08
C ILE A 114 55.86 1.57 -37.56
N GLY A 115 56.62 2.47 -36.93
CA GLY A 115 56.48 2.75 -35.49
C GLY A 115 55.10 3.32 -35.12
N LEU A 116 54.56 4.22 -35.94
CA LEU A 116 53.21 4.76 -35.78
C LEU A 116 52.15 3.66 -35.94
N ILE A 117 52.26 2.82 -36.99
CA ILE A 117 51.37 1.67 -37.22
C ILE A 117 51.40 0.73 -36.02
N GLN A 118 52.57 0.36 -35.51
CA GLN A 118 52.72 -0.50 -34.32
C GLN A 118 52.07 0.11 -33.07
N SER A 119 52.16 1.44 -32.88
CA SER A 119 51.50 2.11 -31.76
C SER A 119 49.97 2.16 -31.89
N ASN A 120 49.45 2.27 -33.11
CA ASN A 120 48.01 2.20 -33.39
C ASN A 120 47.48 0.78 -33.20
N ASP A 121 48.22 -0.24 -33.66
CA ASP A 121 47.87 -1.67 -33.56
C ASP A 121 47.77 -2.10 -32.09
N ALA A 122 48.77 -1.76 -31.26
CA ALA A 122 48.74 -2.00 -29.82
C ALA A 122 47.60 -1.25 -29.09
N THR A 123 47.20 -0.08 -29.60
CA THR A 123 46.03 0.66 -29.09
C THR A 123 44.73 -0.06 -29.44
N GLN A 124 44.59 -0.52 -30.69
CA GLN A 124 43.42 -1.27 -31.16
C GLN A 124 43.25 -2.61 -30.44
N ASP A 125 44.34 -3.34 -30.17
CA ASP A 125 44.29 -4.60 -29.40
C ASP A 125 43.83 -4.37 -27.94
N THR A 126 44.24 -3.23 -27.36
CA THR A 126 43.76 -2.78 -26.03
C THR A 126 42.26 -2.46 -26.06
N ASP A 127 41.80 -1.69 -27.05
CA ASP A 127 40.38 -1.33 -27.22
C ASP A 127 39.51 -2.57 -27.50
N ILE A 128 39.97 -3.51 -28.34
CA ILE A 128 39.30 -4.78 -28.61
C ILE A 128 39.16 -5.61 -27.33
N THR A 129 40.22 -5.70 -26.51
CA THR A 129 40.18 -6.41 -25.22
C THR A 129 39.19 -5.77 -24.25
N ALA A 130 39.12 -4.43 -24.21
CA ALA A 130 38.15 -3.70 -23.40
C ALA A 130 36.70 -3.92 -23.89
N LEU A 131 36.47 -3.92 -25.20
CA LEU A 131 35.16 -4.18 -25.81
C LEU A 131 34.68 -5.61 -25.55
N GLN A 132 35.55 -6.62 -25.69
CA GLN A 132 35.23 -8.02 -25.37
C GLN A 132 34.87 -8.19 -23.89
N THR A 133 35.60 -7.53 -22.98
CA THR A 133 35.33 -7.55 -21.53
C THR A 133 33.98 -6.88 -21.20
N SER A 134 33.67 -5.77 -21.87
CA SER A 134 32.38 -5.09 -21.77
C SER A 134 31.23 -5.97 -22.28
N GLN A 135 31.41 -6.61 -23.45
CA GLN A 135 30.41 -7.51 -24.03
C GLN A 135 30.13 -8.70 -23.11
N GLY A 136 31.14 -9.41 -22.62
CA GLY A 136 30.94 -10.55 -21.70
C GLY A 136 30.22 -10.15 -20.41
N THR A 137 30.44 -8.91 -19.93
CA THR A 137 29.71 -8.36 -18.78
C THR A 137 28.23 -8.09 -19.11
N GLN A 138 27.94 -7.59 -20.33
CA GLN A 138 26.58 -7.37 -20.81
C GLN A 138 25.83 -8.69 -21.04
N ASP A 139 26.47 -9.70 -21.64
CA ASP A 139 25.88 -11.02 -21.90
C ASP A 139 25.43 -11.71 -20.60
N VAL A 140 26.27 -11.69 -19.56
CA VAL A 140 25.93 -12.20 -18.22
C VAL A 140 24.73 -11.42 -17.62
N THR A 141 24.70 -10.11 -17.79
CA THR A 141 23.61 -9.25 -17.28
C THR A 141 22.29 -9.54 -18.00
N ILE A 142 22.32 -9.71 -19.33
CA ILE A 142 21.16 -10.05 -20.17
C ILE A 142 20.63 -11.44 -19.80
N PHE A 143 21.50 -12.42 -19.55
CA PHE A 143 21.10 -13.76 -19.13
C PHE A 143 20.39 -13.75 -17.76
N GLY A 144 20.91 -12.97 -16.80
CA GLY A 144 20.25 -12.75 -15.51
C GLY A 144 18.85 -12.15 -15.66
N LEU A 145 18.75 -11.02 -16.36
CA LEU A 145 17.46 -10.34 -16.62
C LEU A 145 16.45 -11.24 -17.37
N THR A 146 16.92 -12.07 -18.31
CA THR A 146 16.07 -13.04 -19.02
C THR A 146 15.49 -14.09 -18.07
N THR A 147 16.29 -14.53 -17.08
CA THR A 147 15.86 -15.46 -16.04
C THR A 147 14.83 -14.80 -15.11
N ASP A 148 15.11 -13.61 -14.59
CA ASP A 148 14.21 -12.86 -13.71
C ASP A 148 12.85 -12.58 -14.37
N VAL A 149 12.84 -12.23 -15.66
CA VAL A 149 11.61 -11.98 -16.43
C VAL A 149 10.79 -13.26 -16.60
N GLY A 150 11.41 -14.42 -16.89
CA GLY A 150 10.72 -15.70 -16.98
C GLY A 150 10.11 -16.15 -15.65
N ASP A 151 10.83 -15.89 -14.55
CA ASP A 151 10.36 -16.17 -13.19
C ASP A 151 9.16 -15.30 -12.81
N LEU A 152 9.20 -14.00 -13.15
CA LEU A 152 8.07 -13.08 -12.98
C LEU A 152 6.85 -13.47 -13.83
N GLN A 153 7.05 -13.81 -15.11
CA GLN A 153 5.97 -14.28 -16.00
C GLN A 153 5.30 -15.54 -15.45
N THR A 154 6.07 -16.46 -14.87
CA THR A 154 5.55 -17.68 -14.24
C THR A 154 4.70 -17.35 -13.01
N ARG A 155 5.24 -16.51 -12.10
CA ARG A 155 4.57 -16.11 -10.84
C ARG A 155 3.28 -15.31 -11.06
N PHE A 156 3.19 -14.51 -12.12
CA PHE A 156 2.03 -13.67 -12.45
C PHE A 156 1.15 -14.25 -13.58
N SER A 157 1.33 -15.52 -13.95
CA SER A 157 0.67 -16.15 -15.11
C SER A 157 -0.87 -16.10 -15.11
N GLY A 158 -1.53 -16.07 -13.95
CA GLY A 158 -2.99 -15.89 -13.82
C GLY A 158 -3.44 -14.45 -13.46
N VAL A 159 -2.55 -13.46 -13.51
CA VAL A 159 -2.85 -12.06 -13.18
C VAL A 159 -2.83 -11.21 -14.45
N THR A 160 -3.95 -10.53 -14.75
CA THR A 160 -4.09 -9.68 -15.94
C THR A 160 -4.70 -8.32 -15.58
N ARG A 161 -4.47 -7.28 -16.39
CA ARG A 161 -5.14 -5.98 -16.24
C ARG A 161 -6.07 -5.73 -17.43
N SER A 162 -7.33 -5.44 -17.14
CA SER A 162 -8.36 -5.07 -18.11
C SER A 162 -8.87 -3.67 -17.78
N ALA A 163 -8.54 -2.69 -18.63
CA ALA A 163 -8.68 -1.26 -18.33
C ALA A 163 -8.11 -0.92 -16.94
N ASP A 164 -8.95 -0.60 -15.96
CA ASP A 164 -8.56 -0.26 -14.59
C ASP A 164 -8.81 -1.37 -13.56
N THR A 165 -9.24 -2.55 -14.01
CA THR A 165 -9.42 -3.74 -13.17
C THR A 165 -8.20 -4.65 -13.24
N LEU A 166 -7.66 -5.03 -12.08
CA LEU A 166 -6.74 -6.16 -11.95
C LEU A 166 -7.57 -7.44 -11.77
N LEU A 167 -7.44 -8.38 -12.70
CA LEU A 167 -8.17 -9.64 -12.75
C LEU A 167 -7.24 -10.78 -12.32
N PHE A 168 -7.73 -11.60 -11.41
CA PHE A 168 -7.11 -12.84 -10.94
C PHE A 168 -7.92 -14.02 -11.50
N THR A 169 -7.28 -14.87 -12.30
CA THR A 169 -7.89 -16.03 -12.96
C THR A 169 -7.29 -17.32 -12.38
N ASP A 170 -8.15 -18.30 -12.09
CA ASP A 170 -7.79 -19.61 -11.52
C ASP A 170 -6.96 -19.56 -10.22
N MET A 171 -7.09 -18.47 -9.45
CA MET A 171 -6.39 -18.26 -8.18
C MET A 171 -7.22 -17.44 -7.18
N ASN A 172 -6.88 -17.55 -5.89
CA ASN A 172 -7.49 -16.77 -4.80
C ASN A 172 -6.62 -15.57 -4.42
N LEU A 173 -7.24 -14.45 -4.05
CA LEU A 173 -6.55 -13.37 -3.32
C LEU A 173 -6.53 -13.71 -1.83
N GLN A 174 -5.33 -13.85 -1.25
CA GLN A 174 -5.13 -13.99 0.19
C GLN A 174 -4.25 -12.84 0.69
N VAL A 175 -4.72 -12.11 1.70
CA VAL A 175 -3.96 -11.06 2.40
C VAL A 175 -3.70 -11.54 3.82
N VAL A 176 -2.44 -11.50 4.28
CA VAL A 176 -2.03 -12.01 5.60
C VAL A 176 -1.40 -10.89 6.44
N SER A 177 -1.60 -10.94 7.75
CA SER A 177 -0.99 -10.01 8.71
C SER A 177 0.52 -10.24 8.92
N GLY A 178 0.99 -11.47 8.68
CA GLY A 178 2.31 -11.94 9.13
C GLY A 178 2.34 -12.47 10.59
N SER A 179 1.22 -12.49 11.32
CA SER A 179 1.15 -12.96 12.72
C SER A 179 1.17 -14.48 12.91
N GLY A 180 1.31 -15.26 11.83
CA GLY A 180 1.34 -16.74 11.85
C GLY A 180 -0.05 -17.40 11.95
N THR A 181 -0.97 -16.84 12.73
CA THR A 181 -2.37 -17.29 12.83
C THR A 181 -3.35 -16.10 12.75
N THR A 182 -4.61 -16.40 12.41
CA THR A 182 -5.71 -15.41 12.29
C THR A 182 -5.99 -14.67 13.59
N ASP A 183 -5.86 -15.39 14.71
CA ASP A 183 -6.07 -14.96 16.10
C ASP A 183 -4.78 -14.52 16.81
N GLY A 184 -3.65 -14.47 16.09
CA GLY A 184 -2.38 -13.98 16.60
C GLY A 184 -2.38 -12.48 16.86
N THR A 185 -1.27 -11.96 17.40
CA THR A 185 -1.11 -10.54 17.76
C THR A 185 -1.46 -9.63 16.58
N VAL A 186 -2.52 -8.82 16.75
CA VAL A 186 -2.98 -7.85 15.76
C VAL A 186 -1.92 -6.76 15.53
N ASN A 187 -1.76 -6.36 14.27
CA ASN A 187 -0.63 -5.52 13.86
C ASN A 187 -0.95 -4.50 12.74
N GLY A 188 -2.23 -4.23 12.46
CA GLY A 188 -2.69 -3.34 11.39
C GLY A 188 -2.60 -3.91 9.97
N ASN A 189 -1.89 -5.03 9.77
CA ASN A 189 -1.73 -5.70 8.48
C ASN A 189 -2.76 -6.82 8.27
N GLY A 190 -2.86 -7.33 7.05
CA GLY A 190 -3.81 -8.40 6.70
C GLY A 190 -5.23 -7.91 6.38
N ASN A 191 -5.43 -6.59 6.30
CA ASN A 191 -6.74 -5.98 6.02
C ASN A 191 -6.92 -5.70 4.52
N ILE A 192 -8.17 -5.76 4.04
CA ILE A 192 -8.57 -5.26 2.71
C ILE A 192 -9.30 -3.94 2.93
N ILE A 193 -8.83 -2.85 2.31
CA ILE A 193 -9.36 -1.50 2.47
C ILE A 193 -9.90 -1.00 1.13
N ILE A 194 -11.17 -0.58 1.11
CA ILE A 194 -11.89 -0.04 -0.05
C ILE A 194 -12.30 1.40 0.28
N GLY A 195 -11.63 2.35 -0.38
CA GLY A 195 -11.66 3.77 -0.03
C GLY A 195 -10.25 4.26 0.32
N TYR A 196 -10.17 5.31 1.12
CA TYR A 196 -8.93 5.67 1.80
C TYR A 196 -8.93 5.08 3.22
N ASN A 197 -7.78 5.05 3.89
CA ASN A 197 -7.70 4.66 5.30
C ASN A 197 -7.79 5.89 6.22
N GLU A 198 -8.81 6.74 6.05
CA GLU A 198 -8.93 7.99 6.82
C GLU A 198 -9.22 7.73 8.30
N ASP A 199 -8.75 8.63 9.15
CA ASP A 199 -9.01 8.64 10.58
C ASP A 199 -10.47 9.06 10.88
N ILE A 200 -11.01 8.57 12.00
CA ILE A 200 -12.28 9.04 12.58
C ILE A 200 -12.23 10.57 12.68
N PHE A 201 -13.30 11.25 12.25
CA PHE A 201 -13.31 12.71 12.28
C PHE A 201 -13.62 13.23 13.70
N PRO A 202 -12.66 13.84 14.42
CA PRO A 202 -12.90 14.32 15.77
C PRO A 202 -13.80 15.57 15.72
N PHE A 203 -15.09 15.39 16.00
CA PHE A 203 -16.00 16.53 16.10
C PHE A 203 -15.61 17.42 17.29
N LEU A 204 -15.79 18.74 17.13
CA LEU A 204 -15.58 19.76 18.16
C LEU A 204 -16.57 19.54 19.32
N GLY A 205 -16.18 18.67 20.26
CA GLY A 205 -17.05 18.14 21.31
C GLY A 205 -16.52 16.88 22.00
N GLY A 206 -15.56 16.14 21.40
CA GLY A 206 -14.76 15.13 22.10
C GLY A 206 -15.49 13.82 22.48
N GLY A 207 -16.43 13.36 21.64
CA GLY A 207 -17.28 12.19 21.91
C GLY A 207 -16.87 10.86 21.26
N LEU A 208 -15.76 10.78 20.53
CA LEU A 208 -15.26 9.55 19.90
C LEU A 208 -13.81 9.28 20.32
N PRO A 209 -13.37 8.01 20.41
CA PRO A 209 -11.98 7.68 20.68
C PRO A 209 -11.05 8.15 19.54
N ALA A 210 -9.75 8.18 19.83
CA ALA A 210 -8.73 8.38 18.80
C ALA A 210 -8.80 7.27 17.74
N SER A 211 -8.20 7.52 16.57
CA SER A 211 -8.18 6.50 15.52
C SER A 211 -7.27 5.34 15.90
N ASP A 212 -7.85 4.14 15.97
CA ASP A 212 -7.17 2.89 16.29
C ASP A 212 -7.52 1.85 15.23
N LYS A 213 -6.46 1.40 14.56
CA LYS A 213 -6.45 0.55 13.36
C LYS A 213 -5.48 -0.60 13.53
N THR A 214 -5.22 -0.98 14.79
CA THR A 214 -4.34 -2.09 15.18
C THR A 214 -4.83 -3.45 14.72
N GLY A 215 -6.12 -3.59 14.40
CA GLY A 215 -6.75 -4.83 13.96
C GLY A 215 -6.19 -5.41 12.65
N SER A 216 -6.43 -6.70 12.45
CA SER A 216 -5.91 -7.50 11.32
C SER A 216 -6.99 -8.41 10.74
N HIS A 217 -6.86 -8.88 9.49
CA HIS A 217 -7.83 -9.80 8.86
C HIS A 217 -9.25 -9.24 8.72
N ASN A 218 -9.40 -7.93 8.48
CA ASN A 218 -10.68 -7.24 8.35
C ASN A 218 -10.95 -6.75 6.91
N LEU A 219 -12.24 -6.59 6.56
CA LEU A 219 -12.70 -5.91 5.35
C LEU A 219 -13.26 -4.54 5.72
N ILE A 220 -12.61 -3.48 5.23
CA ILE A 220 -12.85 -2.08 5.60
C ILE A 220 -13.38 -1.32 4.40
N VAL A 221 -14.59 -0.75 4.47
CA VAL A 221 -15.29 -0.13 3.32
C VAL A 221 -15.97 1.19 3.69
N GLY A 222 -15.24 2.31 3.57
CA GLY A 222 -15.78 3.63 3.93
C GLY A 222 -14.73 4.60 4.42
N LYS A 223 -15.12 5.44 5.39
CA LYS A 223 -14.31 6.57 5.89
C LYS A 223 -14.30 6.59 7.43
N GLY A 224 -13.13 6.88 8.01
CA GLY A 224 -13.01 7.10 9.45
C GLY A 224 -13.36 5.85 10.25
N LEU A 225 -12.78 4.71 9.89
CA LEU A 225 -13.18 3.42 10.47
C LEU A 225 -12.12 2.94 11.46
N ASN A 226 -12.54 2.62 12.69
CA ASN A 226 -11.69 1.98 13.69
C ASN A 226 -11.92 0.47 13.70
N TYR A 227 -10.81 -0.26 13.82
CA TYR A 227 -10.78 -1.71 13.88
C TYR A 227 -9.58 -2.15 14.72
N THR A 228 -9.83 -2.69 15.90
CA THR A 228 -8.78 -3.04 16.90
C THR A 228 -8.62 -4.54 17.12
N SER A 229 -9.39 -5.35 16.39
CA SER A 229 -9.41 -6.81 16.49
C SER A 229 -9.43 -7.45 15.09
N PHE A 230 -9.92 -8.68 14.97
CA PHE A 230 -9.85 -9.47 13.74
C PHE A 230 -11.18 -10.12 13.32
N GLY A 231 -11.30 -10.40 12.02
CA GLY A 231 -12.46 -11.06 11.43
C GLY A 231 -13.68 -10.13 11.21
N ALA A 232 -13.47 -8.82 11.23
CA ALA A 232 -14.53 -7.83 11.10
C ALA A 232 -14.84 -7.47 9.63
N LEU A 233 -16.12 -7.30 9.33
CA LEU A 233 -16.58 -6.36 8.31
C LEU A 233 -16.82 -5.02 9.02
N VAL A 234 -16.19 -3.95 8.53
CA VAL A 234 -16.45 -2.58 9.00
C VAL A 234 -16.71 -1.68 7.79
N ALA A 235 -17.92 -1.16 7.67
CA ALA A 235 -18.32 -0.32 6.55
C ALA A 235 -19.10 0.92 7.01
N GLY A 236 -19.07 2.01 6.23
CA GLY A 236 -19.82 3.24 6.50
C GLY A 236 -18.94 4.45 6.90
N LEU A 237 -19.36 5.19 7.92
CA LEU A 237 -18.72 6.43 8.39
C LEU A 237 -18.52 6.41 9.92
N ASP A 238 -17.33 6.81 10.40
CA ASP A 238 -17.03 6.95 11.84
C ASP A 238 -17.34 5.69 12.70
N ASN A 239 -17.42 4.49 12.08
CA ASN A 239 -17.85 3.25 12.74
C ASN A 239 -16.66 2.50 13.37
N ILE A 240 -16.95 1.71 14.41
CA ILE A 240 -15.94 1.03 15.25
C ILE A 240 -16.26 -0.47 15.36
N SER A 241 -15.27 -1.33 15.08
CA SER A 241 -15.25 -2.73 15.52
C SER A 241 -14.11 -2.97 16.51
N GLY A 242 -14.47 -3.31 17.76
CA GLY A 242 -13.54 -3.37 18.89
C GLY A 242 -13.11 -4.76 19.33
N ALA A 243 -13.70 -5.83 18.79
CA ALA A 243 -13.56 -7.19 19.33
C ALA A 243 -13.62 -8.28 18.26
N GLN A 244 -13.24 -9.51 18.66
CA GLN A 244 -13.09 -10.65 17.76
C GLN A 244 -14.42 -10.95 17.04
N TYR A 245 -14.35 -11.00 15.71
CA TYR A 245 -15.49 -11.25 14.82
C TYR A 245 -16.65 -10.24 14.95
N ALA A 246 -16.41 -9.09 15.60
CA ALA A 246 -17.42 -8.04 15.71
C ALA A 246 -17.56 -7.29 14.37
N SER A 247 -18.79 -6.96 13.98
CA SER A 247 -19.07 -6.43 12.63
C SER A 247 -20.02 -5.24 12.61
N VAL A 248 -19.72 -4.28 11.73
CA VAL A 248 -20.57 -3.13 11.43
C VAL A 248 -20.75 -3.05 9.91
N SER A 249 -21.94 -3.43 9.43
CA SER A 249 -22.21 -3.55 7.99
C SER A 249 -22.52 -2.22 7.30
N GLY A 250 -22.63 -1.11 8.05
CA GLY A 250 -22.91 0.21 7.50
C GLY A 250 -23.32 1.24 8.55
N GLY A 251 -23.91 2.35 8.08
CA GLY A 251 -24.39 3.43 8.93
C GLY A 251 -23.29 4.38 9.40
N ASN A 252 -23.54 5.10 10.49
CA ASN A 252 -22.69 6.19 10.98
C ASN A 252 -22.50 6.15 12.51
N ARG A 253 -21.26 6.12 13.03
CA ARG A 253 -20.92 6.11 14.47
C ARG A 253 -21.43 4.91 15.26
N ASN A 254 -21.58 3.77 14.61
CA ASN A 254 -21.98 2.51 15.23
C ASN A 254 -20.76 1.80 15.84
N GLN A 255 -20.91 1.24 17.04
CA GLN A 255 -19.83 0.64 17.84
C GLN A 255 -20.13 -0.84 18.17
N ALA A 256 -19.49 -1.78 17.48
CA ALA A 256 -19.56 -3.21 17.80
C ALA A 256 -18.31 -3.62 18.60
N THR A 257 -18.41 -3.65 19.93
CA THR A 257 -17.26 -3.83 20.84
C THR A 257 -17.32 -5.11 21.67
N GLY A 258 -18.42 -5.87 21.63
CA GLY A 258 -18.50 -7.23 22.18
C GLY A 258 -17.97 -8.30 21.20
N ILE A 259 -17.48 -9.44 21.71
CA ILE A 259 -17.08 -10.58 20.86
C ILE A 259 -18.31 -11.13 20.13
N PHE A 260 -18.20 -11.37 18.81
CA PHE A 260 -19.34 -11.67 17.91
C PHE A 260 -20.45 -10.61 17.86
N ALA A 261 -20.22 -9.38 18.36
CA ALA A 261 -21.24 -8.34 18.31
C ALA A 261 -21.52 -7.88 16.86
N SER A 262 -22.77 -7.54 16.55
CA SER A 262 -23.16 -7.21 15.18
C SER A 262 -24.08 -5.98 15.10
N ILE A 263 -23.73 -5.03 14.23
CA ILE A 263 -24.57 -3.89 13.90
C ILE A 263 -24.79 -3.82 12.38
N GLN A 264 -26.02 -3.96 11.93
CA GLN A 264 -26.32 -3.93 10.49
C GLN A 264 -26.27 -2.51 9.91
N GLY A 265 -26.56 -1.49 10.73
CA GLY A 265 -26.48 -0.08 10.34
C GLY A 265 -27.14 0.87 11.33
N GLY A 266 -27.74 1.94 10.80
CA GLY A 266 -28.31 3.01 11.62
C GLY A 266 -27.28 4.05 12.06
N ASN A 267 -27.53 4.77 13.14
CA ASN A 267 -26.65 5.84 13.62
C ASN A 267 -26.45 5.87 15.15
N ASN A 268 -25.20 5.96 15.60
CA ASN A 268 -24.83 5.98 17.03
C ASN A 268 -25.34 4.76 17.82
N ASN A 269 -25.45 3.59 17.19
CA ASN A 269 -25.85 2.35 17.86
C ASN A 269 -24.64 1.65 18.49
N GLU A 270 -24.81 0.97 19.62
CA GLU A 270 -23.75 0.24 20.32
C GLU A 270 -24.18 -1.21 20.62
N ALA A 271 -23.25 -2.14 20.40
CA ALA A 271 -23.37 -3.56 20.71
C ALA A 271 -22.09 -3.99 21.44
N SER A 272 -22.09 -3.88 22.77
CA SER A 272 -20.88 -3.91 23.60
C SER A 272 -20.62 -5.21 24.36
N GLU A 273 -21.57 -6.15 24.34
CA GLU A 273 -21.45 -7.45 25.02
C GLU A 273 -21.41 -8.66 24.08
N VAL A 274 -21.00 -9.82 24.60
CA VAL A 274 -20.76 -11.04 23.80
C VAL A 274 -22.04 -11.50 23.07
N GLY A 275 -21.98 -11.52 21.73
CA GLY A 275 -23.11 -11.85 20.86
C GLY A 275 -24.27 -10.83 20.87
N SER A 276 -24.06 -9.63 21.41
CA SER A 276 -25.06 -8.55 21.38
C SER A 276 -25.29 -8.04 19.94
N SER A 277 -26.48 -7.56 19.64
CA SER A 277 -26.87 -7.22 18.26
C SER A 277 -27.78 -6.01 18.14
N VAL A 278 -27.55 -5.18 17.13
CA VAL A 278 -28.44 -4.06 16.75
C VAL A 278 -28.71 -4.07 15.24
N SER A 279 -29.94 -4.37 14.84
CA SER A 279 -30.35 -4.41 13.43
C SER A 279 -30.47 -3.02 12.79
N GLY A 280 -30.49 -1.94 13.58
CA GLY A 280 -30.44 -0.57 13.09
C GLY A 280 -31.04 0.45 14.05
N GLY A 281 -31.61 1.52 13.51
CA GLY A 281 -32.19 2.61 14.31
C GLY A 281 -31.16 3.64 14.76
N ASN A 282 -31.43 4.33 15.88
CA ASN A 282 -30.62 5.45 16.34
C ASN A 282 -30.41 5.44 17.87
N PHE A 283 -29.17 5.61 18.34
CA PHE A 283 -28.82 5.62 19.78
C PHE A 283 -29.29 4.38 20.56
N ASN A 284 -29.35 3.21 19.92
CA ASN A 284 -29.73 1.96 20.58
C ASN A 284 -28.50 1.27 21.21
N LEU A 285 -28.64 0.75 22.44
CA LEU A 285 -27.56 0.16 23.25
C LEU A 285 -27.87 -1.30 23.63
N ALA A 286 -27.22 -2.26 22.97
CA ALA A 286 -27.27 -3.68 23.31
C ALA A 286 -26.04 -4.06 24.15
N SER A 287 -26.20 -4.06 25.47
CA SER A 287 -25.11 -4.19 26.46
C SER A 287 -25.30 -5.35 27.45
N GLY A 288 -26.19 -6.30 27.14
CA GLY A 288 -26.27 -7.60 27.81
C GLY A 288 -25.76 -8.74 26.92
N ILE A 289 -25.29 -9.84 27.53
CA ILE A 289 -24.79 -11.00 26.78
C ILE A 289 -25.91 -11.59 25.93
N SER A 290 -25.69 -11.71 24.62
CA SER A 290 -26.69 -12.13 23.63
C SER A 290 -27.99 -11.30 23.64
N SER A 291 -27.91 -10.02 24.01
CA SER A 291 -29.02 -9.07 23.88
C SER A 291 -29.27 -8.67 22.44
N SER A 292 -30.51 -8.25 22.11
CA SER A 292 -30.84 -7.81 20.75
C SER A 292 -31.75 -6.58 20.72
N ILE A 293 -31.48 -5.69 19.76
CA ILE A 293 -32.34 -4.55 19.44
C ILE A 293 -32.63 -4.53 17.94
N ASN A 294 -33.90 -4.71 17.56
CA ASN A 294 -34.29 -4.78 16.14
C ASN A 294 -34.43 -3.40 15.47
N GLY A 295 -34.42 -2.30 16.24
CA GLY A 295 -34.39 -0.95 15.71
C GLY A 295 -34.96 0.09 16.67
N GLY A 296 -35.60 1.12 16.11
CA GLY A 296 -36.18 2.23 16.89
C GLY A 296 -35.15 3.29 17.31
N SER A 297 -35.47 4.06 18.33
CA SER A 297 -34.63 5.13 18.89
C SER A 297 -34.36 4.89 20.38
N THR A 298 -33.15 5.22 20.83
CA THR A 298 -32.79 5.35 22.26
C THR A 298 -33.12 4.14 23.14
N ASN A 299 -33.25 2.95 22.56
CA ASN A 299 -33.61 1.72 23.27
C ASN A 299 -32.39 1.06 23.92
N THR A 300 -32.58 0.42 25.07
CA THR A 300 -31.52 -0.26 25.83
C THR A 300 -31.88 -1.71 26.09
N ALA A 301 -30.98 -2.64 25.76
CA ALA A 301 -31.09 -4.07 26.05
C ALA A 301 -29.85 -4.52 26.82
N SER A 302 -29.88 -4.34 28.14
CA SER A 302 -28.74 -4.54 29.05
C SER A 302 -28.82 -5.84 29.86
N GLY A 303 -29.98 -6.51 29.89
CA GLY A 303 -30.11 -7.83 30.49
C GLY A 303 -29.52 -8.93 29.60
N ASN A 304 -28.97 -9.99 30.20
CA ASN A 304 -28.53 -11.16 29.42
C ASN A 304 -29.73 -11.79 28.71
N GLN A 305 -29.60 -12.06 27.40
CA GLN A 305 -30.69 -12.50 26.51
C GLN A 305 -31.91 -11.56 26.48
N SER A 306 -31.74 -10.29 26.85
CA SER A 306 -32.81 -9.28 26.75
C SER A 306 -33.09 -8.91 25.29
N THR A 307 -34.30 -8.44 25.00
CA THR A 307 -34.71 -8.08 23.64
C THR A 307 -35.58 -6.84 23.62
N VAL A 308 -35.25 -5.88 22.74
CA VAL A 308 -36.13 -4.76 22.41
C VAL A 308 -36.43 -4.75 20.91
N ASN A 309 -37.68 -5.06 20.53
CA ASN A 309 -38.06 -5.12 19.12
C ASN A 309 -38.12 -3.75 18.41
N GLY A 310 -38.12 -2.66 19.18
CA GLY A 310 -38.05 -1.30 18.65
C GLY A 310 -38.82 -0.31 19.54
N GLY A 311 -39.34 0.75 18.92
CA GLY A 311 -39.99 1.85 19.65
C GLY A 311 -39.01 2.95 20.05
N ILE A 312 -39.35 3.71 21.10
CA ILE A 312 -38.56 4.87 21.55
C ILE A 312 -38.27 4.76 23.06
N SER A 313 -37.00 4.79 23.44
CA SER A 313 -36.56 4.81 24.85
C SER A 313 -37.08 3.66 25.70
N ASN A 314 -37.23 2.46 25.12
CA ASN A 314 -37.61 1.26 25.84
C ASN A 314 -36.38 0.56 26.45
N GLU A 315 -36.52 0.00 27.65
CA GLU A 315 -35.44 -0.65 28.40
C GLU A 315 -35.79 -2.11 28.71
N ALA A 316 -34.88 -3.03 28.37
CA ALA A 316 -34.92 -4.43 28.78
C ALA A 316 -33.64 -4.76 29.58
N SER A 317 -33.67 -4.47 30.88
CA SER A 317 -32.54 -4.68 31.81
C SER A 317 -32.62 -6.00 32.59
N GLY A 318 -33.78 -6.65 32.60
CA GLY A 318 -33.95 -7.98 33.19
C GLY A 318 -33.34 -9.09 32.32
N SER A 319 -32.75 -10.12 32.95
CA SER A 319 -32.29 -11.31 32.21
C SER A 319 -33.48 -11.99 31.54
N SER A 320 -33.39 -12.21 30.23
CA SER A 320 -34.49 -12.65 29.36
C SER A 320 -35.75 -11.74 29.45
N GLY A 321 -35.56 -10.47 29.82
CA GLY A 321 -36.60 -9.44 29.77
C GLY A 321 -36.84 -8.97 28.33
N ALA A 322 -38.09 -8.79 27.95
CA ALA A 322 -38.47 -8.45 26.58
C ALA A 322 -39.40 -7.24 26.49
N VAL A 323 -39.07 -6.25 25.65
CA VAL A 323 -39.99 -5.18 25.27
C VAL A 323 -40.30 -5.27 23.77
N SER A 324 -41.56 -5.51 23.43
CA SER A 324 -41.96 -5.68 22.02
C SER A 324 -42.18 -4.37 21.26
N GLY A 325 -42.18 -3.23 21.95
CA GLY A 325 -42.23 -1.89 21.34
C GLY A 325 -42.85 -0.83 22.26
N GLY A 326 -43.39 0.23 21.65
CA GLY A 326 -44.00 1.35 22.37
C GLY A 326 -42.98 2.44 22.75
N GLN A 327 -43.23 3.16 23.85
CA GLN A 327 -42.36 4.23 24.33
C GLN A 327 -42.15 4.17 25.84
N ASN A 328 -40.91 4.38 26.31
CA ASN A 328 -40.55 4.42 27.75
C ASN A 328 -40.95 3.17 28.54
N ASN A 329 -41.07 2.00 27.89
CA ASN A 329 -41.47 0.77 28.55
C ASN A 329 -40.26 0.03 29.14
N VAL A 330 -40.38 -0.49 30.36
CA VAL A 330 -39.27 -1.06 31.14
C VAL A 330 -39.57 -2.53 31.52
N ALA A 331 -38.69 -3.44 31.12
CA ALA A 331 -38.69 -4.86 31.48
C ALA A 331 -37.42 -5.21 32.27
N SER A 332 -37.44 -4.96 33.59
CA SER A 332 -36.27 -5.03 34.47
C SER A 332 -36.20 -6.29 35.35
N GLY A 333 -37.30 -7.04 35.47
CA GLY A 333 -37.34 -8.32 36.18
C GLY A 333 -36.88 -9.49 35.30
N ILE A 334 -36.38 -10.57 35.91
CA ILE A 334 -35.99 -11.78 35.19
C ILE A 334 -37.22 -12.44 34.54
N PHE A 335 -37.14 -12.80 33.26
CA PHE A 335 -38.24 -13.30 32.41
C PHE A 335 -39.46 -12.36 32.34
N THR A 336 -39.27 -11.04 32.42
CA THR A 336 -40.37 -10.06 32.26
C THR A 336 -40.74 -9.81 30.79
N SER A 337 -41.98 -9.37 30.57
CA SER A 337 -42.43 -8.96 29.23
C SER A 337 -43.31 -7.72 29.28
N VAL A 338 -42.98 -6.72 28.45
CA VAL A 338 -43.85 -5.59 28.12
C VAL A 338 -44.15 -5.59 26.63
N THR A 339 -45.38 -5.91 26.23
CA THR A 339 -45.72 -6.06 24.80
C THR A 339 -45.90 -4.72 24.09
N GLY A 340 -46.15 -3.63 24.83
CA GLY A 340 -46.13 -2.28 24.29
C GLY A 340 -46.82 -1.25 25.18
N GLY A 341 -47.34 -0.19 24.56
CA GLY A 341 -47.95 0.94 25.25
C GLY A 341 -46.94 2.05 25.60
N GLN A 342 -47.20 2.81 26.67
CA GLN A 342 -46.37 3.96 27.06
C GLN A 342 -46.09 4.03 28.57
N ASN A 343 -44.82 4.14 28.97
CA ASN A 343 -44.38 4.21 30.38
C ASN A 343 -44.82 2.99 31.22
N ASN A 344 -44.94 1.80 30.63
CA ASN A 344 -45.31 0.58 31.34
C ASN A 344 -44.08 -0.12 31.93
N THR A 345 -44.16 -0.60 33.17
CA THR A 345 -43.04 -1.23 33.89
C THR A 345 -43.39 -2.66 34.32
N ALA A 346 -42.53 -3.63 34.01
CA ALA A 346 -42.56 -4.98 34.57
C ALA A 346 -41.21 -5.27 35.25
N SER A 347 -41.22 -5.46 36.58
CA SER A 347 -40.01 -5.59 37.39
C SER A 347 -40.00 -6.80 38.35
N GLY A 348 -41.16 -7.39 38.65
CA GLY A 348 -41.22 -8.68 39.34
C GLY A 348 -40.72 -9.83 38.44
N GLN A 349 -40.21 -10.91 39.02
CA GLN A 349 -39.81 -12.10 38.25
C GLN A 349 -41.03 -12.71 37.54
N TYR A 350 -40.95 -12.99 36.23
CA TYR A 350 -42.09 -13.38 35.39
C TYR A 350 -43.26 -12.37 35.37
N ALA A 351 -43.05 -11.10 35.74
CA ALA A 351 -44.09 -10.09 35.66
C ALA A 351 -44.36 -9.68 34.19
N SER A 352 -45.61 -9.31 33.89
CA SER A 352 -46.02 -8.96 32.53
C SER A 352 -46.95 -7.75 32.47
N VAL A 353 -46.75 -6.90 31.45
CA VAL A 353 -47.69 -5.83 31.07
C VAL A 353 -47.95 -5.87 29.57
N THR A 354 -49.17 -6.21 29.17
CA THR A 354 -49.47 -6.39 27.74
C THR A 354 -49.54 -5.06 26.99
N ALA A 355 -50.24 -4.06 27.55
CA ALA A 355 -50.50 -2.79 26.86
C ALA A 355 -50.86 -1.66 27.84
N GLY A 356 -51.36 -0.54 27.29
CA GLY A 356 -51.89 0.58 28.06
C GLY A 356 -50.84 1.65 28.37
N GLN A 357 -51.04 2.40 29.45
CA GLN A 357 -50.18 3.51 29.83
C GLN A 357 -49.94 3.53 31.35
N LEU A 358 -48.71 3.81 31.79
CA LEU A 358 -48.31 3.97 33.20
C LEU A 358 -48.58 2.75 34.10
N ASN A 359 -48.79 1.56 33.54
CA ASN A 359 -49.08 0.34 34.31
C ASN A 359 -47.79 -0.25 34.91
N THR A 360 -47.84 -0.72 36.15
CA THR A 360 -46.67 -1.18 36.92
C THR A 360 -46.89 -2.57 37.51
N ALA A 361 -46.11 -3.57 37.10
CA ALA A 361 -46.18 -4.95 37.56
C ALA A 361 -44.90 -5.33 38.33
N THR A 362 -44.93 -5.18 39.66
CA THR A 362 -43.78 -5.33 40.57
C THR A 362 -43.76 -6.65 41.34
N GLY A 363 -44.91 -7.34 41.47
CA GLY A 363 -44.96 -8.67 42.10
C GLY A 363 -44.42 -9.78 41.21
N ASN A 364 -43.80 -10.82 41.77
CA ASN A 364 -43.40 -11.99 41.01
C ASN A 364 -44.65 -12.71 40.46
N PHE A 365 -44.64 -13.11 39.19
CA PHE A 365 -45.79 -13.64 38.45
C PHE A 365 -47.01 -12.68 38.41
N SER A 366 -46.80 -11.36 38.56
CA SER A 366 -47.88 -10.38 38.41
C SER A 366 -48.21 -10.10 36.94
N GLY A 367 -49.45 -9.74 36.64
CA GLY A 367 -49.90 -9.51 35.26
C GLY A 367 -50.89 -8.37 35.12
N ILE A 368 -50.59 -7.41 34.23
CA ILE A 368 -51.51 -6.34 33.83
C ILE A 368 -51.83 -6.45 32.34
N SER A 369 -53.08 -6.77 32.00
CA SER A 369 -53.49 -6.95 30.60
C SER A 369 -53.69 -5.62 29.84
N GLY A 370 -53.79 -4.49 30.54
CA GLY A 370 -53.86 -3.17 29.92
C GLY A 370 -54.38 -2.08 30.86
N GLY A 371 -54.93 -1.02 30.28
CA GLY A 371 -55.54 0.10 31.03
C GLY A 371 -54.60 1.26 31.30
N LEU A 372 -54.94 2.11 32.27
CA LEU A 372 -54.21 3.32 32.64
C LEU A 372 -53.83 3.31 34.13
N ARG A 373 -52.53 3.36 34.42
CA ARG A 373 -51.98 3.55 35.77
C ARG A 373 -52.46 2.49 36.78
N ASN A 374 -52.51 1.24 36.38
CA ASN A 374 -52.78 0.11 37.28
C ASN A 374 -51.48 -0.40 37.92
N ASP A 375 -51.56 -0.94 39.14
CA ASP A 375 -50.41 -1.35 39.97
C ASP A 375 -50.56 -2.78 40.53
N SER A 376 -49.69 -3.70 40.13
CA SER A 376 -49.75 -5.13 40.47
C SER A 376 -48.52 -5.54 41.27
N ALA A 377 -48.53 -5.23 42.57
CA ALA A 377 -47.43 -5.45 43.50
C ALA A 377 -47.47 -6.79 44.23
N GLY A 378 -48.63 -7.45 44.29
CA GLY A 378 -48.78 -8.77 44.91
C GLY A 378 -48.13 -9.88 44.09
N ASN A 379 -47.48 -10.85 44.74
CA ASN A 379 -46.97 -12.04 44.06
C ASN A 379 -48.15 -12.89 43.53
N GLY A 380 -48.15 -13.22 42.24
CA GLY A 380 -49.28 -13.87 41.56
C GLY A 380 -50.54 -13.00 41.46
N SER A 381 -50.43 -11.68 41.67
CA SER A 381 -51.55 -10.75 41.52
C SER A 381 -51.88 -10.48 40.05
N SER A 382 -53.10 -10.01 39.77
CA SER A 382 -53.51 -9.70 38.40
C SER A 382 -54.49 -8.55 38.29
N ILE A 383 -54.31 -7.71 37.25
CA ILE A 383 -55.23 -6.65 36.88
C ILE A 383 -55.59 -6.78 35.39
N SER A 384 -56.85 -7.14 35.10
CA SER A 384 -57.29 -7.36 33.71
C SER A 384 -57.50 -6.06 32.92
N GLY A 385 -57.49 -4.90 33.57
CA GLY A 385 -57.52 -3.59 32.93
C GLY A 385 -58.09 -2.50 33.83
N GLY A 386 -58.68 -1.46 33.21
CA GLY A 386 -59.29 -0.34 33.90
C GLY A 386 -58.32 0.82 34.18
N GLU A 387 -58.65 1.66 35.16
CA GLU A 387 -57.88 2.85 35.54
C GLU A 387 -57.57 2.85 37.04
N LEU A 388 -56.33 3.16 37.45
CA LEU A 388 -55.95 3.37 38.86
C LEU A 388 -56.19 2.16 39.80
N ASN A 389 -56.39 0.95 39.29
CA ASN A 389 -56.61 -0.23 40.13
C ASN A 389 -55.28 -0.71 40.76
N SER A 390 -55.31 -1.25 41.98
CA SER A 390 -54.12 -1.77 42.68
C SER A 390 -54.35 -3.15 43.30
N THR A 391 -53.34 -4.03 43.21
CA THR A 391 -53.32 -5.37 43.82
C THR A 391 -52.04 -5.57 44.62
N ALA A 392 -52.14 -5.56 45.96
CA ALA A 392 -50.96 -5.41 46.84
C ALA A 392 -50.48 -6.70 47.51
N ASN A 393 -51.11 -7.86 47.28
CA ASN A 393 -50.90 -9.05 48.11
C ASN A 393 -50.95 -10.36 47.31
N PHE A 394 -50.50 -11.47 47.92
CA PHE A 394 -50.41 -12.78 47.28
C PHE A 394 -51.75 -13.20 46.66
N TYR A 395 -51.75 -13.39 45.35
CA TYR A 395 -52.91 -13.77 44.53
C TYR A 395 -54.13 -12.84 44.65
N SER A 396 -53.96 -11.56 44.99
CA SER A 396 -55.07 -10.60 44.91
C SER A 396 -55.34 -10.15 43.47
N SER A 397 -56.60 -9.80 43.16
CA SER A 397 -57.02 -9.57 41.77
C SER A 397 -58.02 -8.44 41.60
N VAL A 398 -57.91 -7.70 40.49
CA VAL A 398 -58.91 -6.73 40.04
C VAL A 398 -59.25 -6.96 38.57
N SER A 399 -60.51 -7.33 38.27
CA SER A 399 -60.92 -7.61 36.89
C SER A 399 -61.19 -6.37 36.03
N GLY A 400 -61.21 -5.17 36.64
CA GLY A 400 -61.32 -3.89 35.93
C GLY A 400 -61.95 -2.80 36.78
N GLY A 401 -62.62 -1.84 36.13
CA GLY A 401 -63.21 -0.68 36.79
C GLY A 401 -62.19 0.45 37.04
N LYS A 402 -62.49 1.34 37.99
CA LYS A 402 -61.66 2.49 38.35
C LYS A 402 -61.34 2.52 39.85
N ASN A 403 -60.07 2.75 40.18
CA ASN A 403 -59.60 3.01 41.55
C ASN A 403 -59.97 1.91 42.57
N ASN A 404 -60.05 0.65 42.11
CA ASN A 404 -60.34 -0.49 42.99
C ASN A 404 -59.05 -1.08 43.57
N ILE A 405 -59.07 -1.46 44.84
CA ILE A 405 -57.92 -1.94 45.61
C ILE A 405 -58.21 -3.36 46.10
N ALA A 406 -57.32 -4.31 45.83
CA ALA A 406 -57.35 -5.65 46.40
C ALA A 406 -56.03 -5.93 47.14
N SER A 407 -56.03 -5.68 48.46
CA SER A 407 -54.85 -5.69 49.33
C SER A 407 -54.86 -6.82 50.36
N GLY A 408 -55.98 -7.54 50.51
CA GLY A 408 -56.01 -8.81 51.23
C GLY A 408 -55.38 -9.95 50.42
N ARG A 409 -54.74 -10.92 51.09
CA ARG A 409 -54.25 -12.14 50.42
C ARG A 409 -55.44 -12.88 49.79
N THR A 410 -55.33 -13.29 48.52
CA THR A 410 -56.42 -13.88 47.72
C THR A 410 -57.72 -13.05 47.73
N SER A 411 -57.63 -11.72 47.91
CA SER A 411 -58.79 -10.84 47.79
C SER A 411 -59.12 -10.55 46.32
N SER A 412 -60.37 -10.15 46.05
CA SER A 412 -60.82 -9.90 44.68
C SER A 412 -61.77 -8.71 44.57
N VAL A 413 -61.61 -7.90 43.53
CA VAL A 413 -62.61 -6.92 43.09
C VAL A 413 -62.94 -7.17 41.60
N SER A 414 -64.17 -7.62 41.29
CA SER A 414 -64.53 -7.92 39.90
C SER A 414 -64.85 -6.67 39.06
N GLY A 415 -64.95 -5.50 39.68
CA GLY A 415 -65.04 -4.20 39.02
C GLY A 415 -65.74 -3.14 39.88
N GLY A 416 -66.12 -2.03 39.26
CA GLY A 416 -66.78 -0.89 39.91
C GLY A 416 -65.87 0.34 40.06
N LEU A 417 -66.21 1.21 41.01
CA LEU A 417 -65.50 2.46 41.32
C LEU A 417 -65.12 2.52 42.81
N ASP A 418 -63.87 2.85 43.14
CA ASP A 418 -63.40 3.11 44.51
C ASP A 418 -63.60 1.95 45.53
N ASN A 419 -63.68 0.68 45.09
CA ASN A 419 -63.93 -0.45 46.00
C ASN A 419 -62.65 -1.07 46.58
N THR A 420 -62.66 -1.45 47.86
CA THR A 420 -61.47 -1.87 48.62
C THR A 420 -61.66 -3.22 49.33
N ALA A 421 -60.98 -4.26 48.83
CA ALA A 421 -60.96 -5.62 49.40
C ALA A 421 -59.66 -5.86 50.18
N GLU A 422 -59.69 -5.62 51.50
CA GLU A 422 -58.54 -5.68 52.42
C GLU A 422 -58.43 -7.00 53.19
N GLY A 423 -59.55 -7.70 53.40
CA GLY A 423 -59.57 -8.93 54.18
C GLY A 423 -58.91 -10.12 53.45
N LEU A 424 -58.25 -11.01 54.20
CA LEU A 424 -57.86 -12.34 53.70
C LEU A 424 -59.09 -13.04 53.11
N HIS A 425 -59.02 -13.55 51.87
CA HIS A 425 -60.16 -14.14 51.15
C HIS A 425 -61.38 -13.21 50.95
N SER A 426 -61.24 -11.88 51.10
CA SER A 426 -62.36 -10.95 50.90
C SER A 426 -62.72 -10.75 49.42
N SER A 427 -63.97 -10.36 49.13
CA SER A 427 -64.46 -10.19 47.77
C SER A 427 -65.43 -9.03 47.61
N ILE A 428 -65.31 -8.29 46.50
CA ILE A 428 -66.29 -7.29 46.07
C ILE A 428 -66.65 -7.53 44.60
N SER A 429 -67.91 -7.86 44.32
CA SER A 429 -68.32 -8.20 42.95
C SER A 429 -68.53 -6.96 42.07
N SER A 430 -68.99 -5.83 42.63
CA SER A 430 -69.16 -4.57 41.90
C SER A 430 -69.48 -3.40 42.84
N GLY A 431 -69.88 -2.26 42.27
CA GLY A 431 -70.48 -1.13 42.97
C GLY A 431 -69.57 0.09 43.10
N GLU A 432 -69.91 0.97 44.04
CA GLU A 432 -69.15 2.19 44.33
C GLU A 432 -68.76 2.30 45.81
N LYS A 433 -67.49 2.58 46.11
CA LYS A 433 -67.00 2.90 47.47
C LYS A 433 -67.27 1.81 48.51
N ASN A 434 -67.34 0.54 48.11
CA ASN A 434 -67.56 -0.58 49.02
C ASN A 434 -66.24 -1.07 49.64
N THR A 435 -66.27 -1.46 50.92
CA THR A 435 -65.10 -2.00 51.64
C THR A 435 -65.39 -3.39 52.19
N ALA A 436 -64.49 -4.34 51.94
CA ALA A 436 -64.52 -5.71 52.47
C ALA A 436 -63.21 -5.99 53.21
N SER A 437 -63.15 -5.63 54.50
CA SER A 437 -61.94 -5.69 55.34
C SER A 437 -61.90 -6.85 56.32
N GLY A 438 -63.03 -7.53 56.55
CA GLY A 438 -63.06 -8.76 57.34
C GLY A 438 -62.49 -9.96 56.57
N GLU A 439 -61.83 -10.90 57.25
CA GLU A 439 -61.46 -12.18 56.62
C GLU A 439 -62.72 -12.91 56.11
N ALA A 440 -62.65 -13.40 54.87
CA ALA A 440 -63.74 -14.03 54.13
C ALA A 440 -65.03 -13.19 54.10
N SER A 441 -64.90 -11.86 54.14
CA SER A 441 -66.02 -10.93 53.98
C SER A 441 -66.39 -10.71 52.51
N SER A 442 -67.65 -10.41 52.22
CA SER A 442 -68.12 -10.20 50.85
C SER A 442 -69.08 -9.02 50.69
N VAL A 443 -68.91 -8.25 49.60
CA VAL A 443 -69.91 -7.27 49.13
C VAL A 443 -70.32 -7.60 47.70
N SER A 444 -71.59 -7.93 47.47
CA SER A 444 -72.09 -8.34 46.15
C SER A 444 -72.34 -7.17 45.19
N GLY A 445 -72.39 -5.94 45.68
CA GLY A 445 -72.66 -4.73 44.90
C GLY A 445 -73.20 -3.60 45.77
N GLY A 446 -73.79 -2.57 45.17
CA GLY A 446 -74.35 -1.40 45.85
C GLY A 446 -73.33 -0.29 46.09
N THR A 447 -73.63 0.61 47.04
CA THR A 447 -72.83 1.83 47.28
C THR A 447 -72.50 2.04 48.75
N ALA A 448 -71.24 2.35 49.05
CA ALA A 448 -70.75 2.71 50.39
C ALA A 448 -70.99 1.63 51.47
N HIS A 449 -70.91 0.35 51.10
CA HIS A 449 -71.02 -0.78 52.04
C HIS A 449 -69.72 -1.04 52.80
N MET A 450 -69.80 -1.59 54.01
CA MET A 450 -68.65 -1.97 54.82
C MET A 450 -68.85 -3.35 55.45
N ALA A 451 -68.22 -4.37 54.89
CA ALA A 451 -68.14 -5.73 55.43
C ALA A 451 -66.80 -5.91 56.18
N SER A 452 -66.78 -5.58 57.47
CA SER A 452 -65.58 -5.57 58.31
C SER A 452 -65.51 -6.74 59.32
N GLY A 453 -66.61 -7.47 59.53
CA GLY A 453 -66.61 -8.67 60.36
C GLY A 453 -66.00 -9.89 59.64
N GLN A 454 -65.35 -10.79 60.37
CA GLN A 454 -64.94 -12.09 59.83
C GLN A 454 -66.18 -12.88 59.38
N TYR A 455 -66.18 -13.43 58.16
CA TYR A 455 -67.33 -14.04 57.50
C TYR A 455 -68.57 -13.11 57.36
N SER A 456 -68.38 -11.78 57.35
CA SER A 456 -69.48 -10.82 57.16
C SER A 456 -69.88 -10.67 55.69
N SER A 457 -71.15 -10.35 55.42
CA SER A 457 -71.66 -10.22 54.06
C SER A 457 -72.62 -9.03 53.89
N VAL A 458 -72.54 -8.36 52.75
CA VAL A 458 -73.51 -7.31 52.36
C VAL A 458 -73.94 -7.53 50.90
N SER A 459 -75.22 -7.83 50.68
CA SER A 459 -75.72 -8.25 49.36
C SER A 459 -76.07 -7.10 48.41
N GLY A 460 -76.11 -5.85 48.91
CA GLY A 460 -76.30 -4.65 48.10
C GLY A 460 -77.10 -3.54 48.78
N GLY A 461 -77.57 -2.57 48.00
CA GLY A 461 -78.27 -1.38 48.48
C GLY A 461 -77.35 -0.16 48.62
N GLN A 462 -77.44 0.54 49.75
CA GLN A 462 -76.60 1.69 50.08
C GLN A 462 -76.28 1.76 51.59
N SER A 463 -75.04 2.09 51.94
CA SER A 463 -74.59 2.33 53.34
C SER A 463 -74.85 1.16 54.30
N GLY A 464 -74.80 -0.08 53.80
CA GLY A 464 -74.97 -1.29 54.61
C GLY A 464 -73.66 -1.71 55.30
N ILE A 465 -73.68 -1.88 56.63
CA ILE A 465 -72.52 -2.20 57.47
C ILE A 465 -72.70 -3.59 58.10
N ALA A 466 -71.75 -4.50 57.89
CA ALA A 466 -71.70 -5.81 58.51
C ALA A 466 -70.35 -5.98 59.24
N SER A 467 -70.34 -5.76 60.56
CA SER A 467 -69.11 -5.66 61.37
C SER A 467 -68.93 -6.75 62.43
N GLY A 468 -69.97 -7.53 62.72
CA GLY A 468 -69.89 -8.68 63.64
C GLY A 468 -69.39 -9.95 62.96
N TYR A 469 -68.84 -10.89 63.74
CA TYR A 469 -68.49 -12.24 63.26
C TYR A 469 -69.71 -12.94 62.66
N SER A 470 -69.59 -13.44 61.42
CA SER A 470 -70.67 -14.07 60.64
C SER A 470 -71.95 -13.24 60.49
N THR A 471 -71.83 -11.93 60.30
CA THR A 471 -72.99 -11.04 60.09
C THR A 471 -73.48 -11.01 58.63
N SER A 472 -74.75 -10.64 58.43
CA SER A 472 -75.26 -10.37 57.07
C SER A 472 -76.17 -9.14 56.99
N VAL A 473 -76.06 -8.38 55.89
CA VAL A 473 -76.99 -7.32 55.51
C VAL A 473 -77.49 -7.61 54.09
N GLY A 474 -78.73 -8.09 53.98
CA GLY A 474 -79.33 -8.54 52.73
C GLY A 474 -79.71 -7.43 51.75
N GLY A 475 -79.72 -6.17 52.18
CA GLY A 475 -80.00 -5.03 51.31
C GLY A 475 -80.39 -3.75 52.04
N GLY A 476 -80.97 -2.80 51.29
CA GLY A 476 -81.63 -1.60 51.81
C GLY A 476 -80.72 -0.37 51.98
N PHE A 477 -81.13 0.56 52.83
CA PHE A 477 -80.45 1.85 53.05
C PHE A 477 -80.02 2.01 54.51
N ASN A 478 -78.73 2.30 54.74
CA ASN A 478 -78.17 2.65 56.05
C ASN A 478 -78.47 1.61 57.16
N ASN A 479 -78.23 0.33 56.84
CA ASN A 479 -78.54 -0.81 57.71
C ASN A 479 -77.26 -1.37 58.35
N THR A 480 -77.30 -1.78 59.62
CA THR A 480 -76.12 -2.22 60.39
C THR A 480 -76.35 -3.58 61.07
N ALA A 481 -75.46 -4.54 60.86
CA ALA A 481 -75.37 -5.80 61.60
C ALA A 481 -74.00 -5.88 62.30
N SER A 482 -73.97 -5.80 63.63
CA SER A 482 -72.73 -5.75 64.43
C SER A 482 -72.64 -6.84 65.51
N GLY A 483 -73.76 -7.45 65.89
CA GLY A 483 -73.77 -8.58 66.83
C GLY A 483 -73.28 -9.88 66.18
N ILE A 484 -72.68 -10.78 66.97
CA ILE A 484 -72.18 -12.07 66.48
C ILE A 484 -73.34 -12.88 65.88
N ARG A 485 -73.22 -13.30 64.62
CA ARG A 485 -74.26 -13.98 63.84
C ARG A 485 -75.56 -13.18 63.67
N SER A 486 -75.52 -11.84 63.80
CA SER A 486 -76.70 -11.00 63.56
C SER A 486 -76.98 -10.79 62.07
N THR A 487 -78.25 -10.52 61.72
CA THR A 487 -78.69 -10.35 60.33
C THR A 487 -79.71 -9.23 60.19
N VAL A 488 -79.52 -8.37 59.19
CA VAL A 488 -80.54 -7.41 58.73
C VAL A 488 -80.98 -7.80 57.32
N SER A 489 -82.24 -8.19 57.13
CA SER A 489 -82.72 -8.67 55.82
C SER A 489 -83.00 -7.55 54.80
N GLY A 490 -83.11 -6.30 55.24
CA GLY A 490 -83.33 -5.14 54.38
C GLY A 490 -84.09 -4.00 55.07
N GLY A 491 -84.67 -3.10 54.27
CA GLY A 491 -85.39 -1.92 54.73
C GLY A 491 -84.50 -0.68 54.86
N SER A 492 -84.90 0.29 55.67
CA SER A 492 -84.11 1.50 55.97
C SER A 492 -83.84 1.64 57.47
N THR A 493 -82.63 2.10 57.82
CA THR A 493 -82.17 2.45 59.19
C THR A 493 -82.40 1.36 60.24
N ARG A 494 -82.11 0.10 59.88
CA ARG A 494 -82.23 -1.09 60.74
C ARG A 494 -80.90 -1.48 61.38
N THR A 495 -80.92 -1.84 62.66
CA THR A 495 -79.69 -2.14 63.42
C THR A 495 -79.87 -3.42 64.25
N ALA A 496 -79.08 -4.46 63.94
CA ALA A 496 -79.03 -5.71 64.71
C ALA A 496 -77.69 -5.80 65.46
N VAL A 497 -77.72 -5.63 66.79
CA VAL A 497 -76.54 -5.54 67.66
C VAL A 497 -76.37 -6.75 68.60
N GLY A 498 -77.43 -7.53 68.81
CA GLY A 498 -77.39 -8.70 69.69
C GLY A 498 -76.71 -9.90 69.06
N ALA A 499 -76.22 -10.83 69.89
CA ALA A 499 -75.78 -12.13 69.40
C ALA A 499 -77.00 -12.93 68.89
N VAL A 500 -76.92 -13.42 67.64
CA VAL A 500 -78.01 -14.10 66.92
C VAL A 500 -79.29 -13.23 66.77
N ASP A 501 -79.10 -11.91 66.69
CA ASP A 501 -80.16 -10.91 66.50
C ASP A 501 -80.61 -10.82 65.02
N TRP A 502 -81.91 -10.72 64.76
CA TRP A 502 -82.47 -10.64 63.41
C TRP A 502 -83.47 -9.49 63.26
N TRP A 503 -83.21 -8.61 62.29
CA TRP A 503 -84.09 -7.50 61.92
C TRP A 503 -84.58 -7.64 60.49
N GLY A 504 -85.88 -7.90 60.34
CA GLY A 504 -86.58 -7.84 59.05
C GLY A 504 -87.01 -6.43 58.67
N GLY A 505 -87.17 -6.18 57.37
CA GLY A 505 -87.93 -5.02 56.88
C GLY A 505 -89.42 -5.18 57.19
N GLY A 506 -90.12 -4.07 57.44
CA GLY A 506 -91.58 -4.09 57.56
C GLY A 506 -92.25 -4.27 56.20
N LEU A 507 -93.36 -5.02 56.15
CA LEU A 507 -94.12 -5.26 54.91
C LEU A 507 -94.64 -3.96 54.25
N PHE A 508 -94.71 -2.87 55.01
CA PHE A 508 -95.17 -1.55 54.58
C PHE A 508 -94.10 -0.45 54.84
N GLN A 509 -93.10 -0.40 53.96
CA GLN A 509 -92.46 0.82 53.46
C GLN A 509 -93.45 1.96 53.15
N THR A 510 -93.68 2.93 54.04
CA THR A 510 -94.13 4.27 53.59
C THR A 510 -92.93 5.01 53.00
N ASN A 511 -93.09 5.50 51.76
CA ASN A 511 -92.09 6.27 51.02
C ASN A 511 -91.70 7.58 51.73
#